data_AF-A0A850GR65-F1
#
_entry.id   AF-A0A850GR65-F1
#
_cell.length_a   1.000
_cell.length_b   1.000
_cell.length_c   1.000
_cell.angle_alpha   90.00
_cell.angle_beta   90.00
_cell.angle_gamma   90.00
#
_symmetry.space_group_name_H-M   'P 1'
#
loop_
_entity.id
_entity.type
_entity.pdbx_description
1 polymer ?
#
loop_
_entity_poly.entity_id
_entity_poly.type
_entity_poly.pdbx_seq_one_letter_code
_entity_poly.pdbx_strand_id
1 'polypeptide(L)'
;MARILAMNPSLSTGEEAVPRYRRALTALGDARVDALAARLLDSRMSSRAAAPLSLRFDADSYAKIFTADDAYLSPMWLALPGLAALPTLLRELDSPRAGDQKKRIADALPLALLQAARDGERIDVELLARLELGDRDELSHSLCEALTVVLPAVDAKALARHVRDQLEAEAPASRPEQLLWVASFVEDPGVHELAVKTVIERRADIRALGLVKQAVTRLGDAALPLFERHIAISQGDRTFLGQLESVFPPPAVEALGAAQGLAKETSLQTMQRLAKAGRDHRRVYAFDLYAKLSPPRDGSLSCYDGPPPAGVEVPLRAGEPMDHVLTIDLQDAPELAALAGHEGARTLSFFLGERHEDELVEDSELVPCAAPGALHPEARPFAIVPLDLPGGVFARRTDNPELQQLRKLLFNCDGYALGEPIWIQSPEPMGTFLFQLSESFGLNLGDSGEMYVWAGGEANWQCY
;
A
#
# COMPACT_ATOMS: atom_id res chain seq x y z
N MET A 1 -8.13 -2.44 39.89
CA MET A 1 -9.16 -1.45 39.51
C MET A 1 -8.55 -0.21 38.88
N ALA A 2 -7.76 0.62 39.59
CA ALA A 2 -7.11 1.81 39.00
C ALA A 2 -6.21 1.49 37.78
N ARG A 3 -5.41 0.42 37.86
CA ARG A 3 -4.61 -0.07 36.71
C ARG A 3 -5.45 -0.52 35.51
N ILE A 4 -6.59 -1.16 35.75
CA ILE A 4 -7.53 -1.61 34.71
C ILE A 4 -8.19 -0.40 34.02
N LEU A 5 -8.50 0.66 34.78
CA LEU A 5 -9.05 1.91 34.26
C LEU A 5 -8.00 2.81 33.59
N ALA A 6 -6.70 2.56 33.79
CA ALA A 6 -5.61 3.31 33.15
C ALA A 6 -5.21 2.72 31.78
N MET A 7 -5.63 1.49 31.47
CA MET A 7 -5.37 0.87 30.17
C MET A 7 -6.32 1.44 29.12
N ASN A 8 -5.77 2.09 28.11
CA ASN A 8 -6.51 2.56 26.94
C ASN A 8 -6.21 1.57 25.81
N PRO A 9 -7.18 0.77 25.33
CA PRO A 9 -6.95 -0.03 24.14
C PRO A 9 -6.78 0.95 22.98
N SER A 10 -5.62 1.03 22.33
CA SER A 10 -5.55 1.67 21.00
C SER A 10 -5.74 0.59 19.94
N LEU A 11 -6.20 0.95 18.74
CA LEU A 11 -6.35 0.01 17.64
C LEU A 11 -5.02 -0.68 17.28
N SER A 12 -3.89 0.05 17.37
CA SER A 12 -2.54 -0.47 17.13
C SER A 12 -1.96 -1.35 18.25
N THR A 13 -2.51 -1.30 19.48
CA THR A 13 -2.05 -2.13 20.63
C THR A 13 -3.11 -3.14 21.09
N GLY A 14 -4.26 -3.19 20.40
CA GLY A 14 -5.47 -3.90 20.81
C GLY A 14 -5.32 -5.41 20.87
N GLU A 15 -4.45 -6.01 20.06
CA GLU A 15 -4.26 -7.46 20.01
C GLU A 15 -3.76 -8.04 21.34
N GLU A 16 -2.89 -7.32 22.05
CA GLU A 16 -2.43 -7.75 23.37
C GLU A 16 -3.30 -7.21 24.52
N ALA A 17 -3.88 -6.02 24.35
CA ALA A 17 -4.58 -5.32 25.42
C ALA A 17 -5.88 -6.01 25.81
N VAL A 18 -6.70 -6.45 24.84
CA VAL A 18 -8.01 -7.06 25.11
C VAL A 18 -7.89 -8.40 25.85
N PRO A 19 -7.04 -9.36 25.43
CA PRO A 19 -6.85 -10.62 26.16
C PRO A 19 -6.26 -10.42 27.57
N ARG A 20 -5.36 -9.44 27.76
CA ARG A 20 -4.84 -9.09 29.08
C ARG A 20 -5.95 -8.53 29.99
N TYR A 21 -6.83 -7.70 29.44
CA TYR A 21 -7.95 -7.13 30.16
C TYR A 21 -8.96 -8.19 30.59
N ARG A 22 -9.38 -9.06 29.67
CA ARG A 22 -10.31 -10.17 29.98
C ARG A 22 -9.75 -11.10 31.06
N ARG A 23 -8.47 -11.51 30.97
CA ARG A 23 -7.81 -12.31 32.03
C ARG A 23 -7.82 -11.61 33.40
N ALA A 24 -7.53 -10.31 33.43
CA ALA A 24 -7.54 -9.55 34.67
C ALA A 24 -8.94 -9.48 35.29
N LEU A 25 -9.98 -9.29 34.48
CA LEU A 25 -11.36 -9.30 34.95
C LEU A 25 -11.81 -10.69 35.41
N THR A 26 -11.48 -11.76 34.68
CA THR A 26 -11.79 -13.14 35.09
C THR A 26 -11.20 -13.46 36.46
N ALA A 27 -9.96 -12.99 36.73
CA ALA A 27 -9.30 -13.18 38.02
C ALA A 27 -10.00 -12.45 39.20
N LEU A 28 -10.89 -11.47 38.93
CA LEU A 28 -11.66 -10.82 39.99
C LEU A 28 -12.81 -11.68 40.52
N GLY A 29 -13.30 -12.63 39.71
CA GLY A 29 -14.48 -13.43 40.00
C GLY A 29 -15.79 -12.69 39.77
N ASP A 30 -16.84 -13.47 39.49
CA ASP A 30 -18.15 -13.02 39.00
C ASP A 30 -18.77 -11.88 39.81
N ALA A 31 -18.87 -12.04 41.14
CA ALA A 31 -19.49 -11.02 42.00
C ALA A 31 -18.78 -9.66 41.95
N ARG A 32 -17.46 -9.66 41.75
CA ARG A 32 -16.69 -8.41 41.64
C ARG A 32 -16.79 -7.80 40.26
N VAL A 33 -16.92 -8.61 39.21
CA VAL A 33 -17.16 -8.15 37.84
C VAL A 33 -18.54 -7.48 37.75
N ASP A 34 -19.58 -8.08 38.31
CA ASP A 34 -20.93 -7.50 38.34
C ASP A 34 -20.96 -6.18 39.11
N ALA A 35 -20.34 -6.14 40.29
CA ALA A 35 -20.24 -4.91 41.09
C ALA A 35 -19.45 -3.80 40.37
N LEU A 36 -18.42 -4.17 39.60
CA LEU A 36 -17.66 -3.22 38.78
C LEU A 36 -18.50 -2.69 37.61
N ALA A 37 -19.24 -3.55 36.91
CA ALA A 37 -20.13 -3.14 35.82
C ALA A 37 -21.19 -2.15 36.31
N ALA A 38 -21.90 -2.46 37.40
CA ALA A 38 -22.89 -1.57 38.01
C ALA A 38 -22.29 -0.21 38.37
N ARG A 39 -21.13 -0.21 39.05
CA ARG A 39 -20.43 1.03 39.43
C ARG A 39 -20.02 1.87 38.22
N LEU A 40 -19.61 1.24 37.12
CA LEU A 40 -19.20 1.97 35.91
C LEU A 40 -20.40 2.59 35.20
N LEU A 41 -21.53 1.87 35.12
CA LEU A 41 -22.78 2.37 34.55
C LEU A 41 -23.30 3.62 35.27
N ASP A 42 -23.12 3.70 36.60
CA ASP A 42 -23.51 4.86 37.41
C ASP A 42 -22.47 6.00 37.40
N SER A 43 -21.41 5.89 36.59
CA SER A 43 -20.32 6.86 36.53
C SER A 43 -20.31 7.63 35.20
N ARG A 44 -19.49 8.69 35.12
CA ARG A 44 -19.20 9.41 33.86
C ARG A 44 -18.38 8.59 32.84
N MET A 45 -18.13 7.32 33.12
CA MET A 45 -17.35 6.40 32.28
C MET A 45 -18.18 5.17 31.92
N SER A 46 -19.49 5.34 31.71
CA SER A 46 -20.44 4.26 31.47
C SER A 46 -20.05 3.38 30.29
N SER A 47 -19.43 3.95 29.24
CA SER A 47 -18.89 3.21 28.10
C SER A 47 -17.92 2.10 28.49
N ARG A 48 -17.14 2.30 29.56
CA ARG A 48 -16.18 1.29 30.05
C ARG A 48 -16.85 0.10 30.72
N ALA A 49 -18.14 0.19 31.07
CA ALA A 49 -18.92 -0.95 31.57
C ALA A 49 -19.05 -2.06 30.51
N ALA A 50 -18.89 -1.75 29.22
CA ALA A 50 -18.86 -2.76 28.16
C ALA A 50 -17.75 -3.80 28.37
N ALA A 51 -16.65 -3.45 29.04
CA ALA A 51 -15.54 -4.35 29.27
C ALA A 51 -15.87 -5.47 30.29
N PRO A 52 -16.35 -5.20 31.53
CA PRO A 52 -16.86 -6.26 32.40
C PRO A 52 -18.09 -6.97 31.81
N LEU A 53 -18.96 -6.27 31.09
CA LEU A 53 -20.09 -6.89 30.38
C LEU A 53 -19.64 -7.84 29.25
N SER A 54 -18.42 -7.72 28.72
CA SER A 54 -17.91 -8.68 27.73
C SER A 54 -17.65 -10.08 28.30
N LEU A 55 -17.50 -10.22 29.63
CA LEU A 55 -17.40 -11.53 30.27
C LEU A 55 -18.76 -12.13 30.60
N ARG A 56 -19.75 -11.27 30.88
CA ARG A 56 -21.10 -11.64 31.33
C ARG A 56 -22.09 -10.65 30.73
N PHE A 57 -22.41 -10.88 29.47
CA PHE A 57 -23.24 -9.94 28.73
C PHE A 57 -24.67 -9.93 29.27
N ASP A 58 -25.16 -8.74 29.59
CA ASP A 58 -26.54 -8.46 29.98
C ASP A 58 -27.04 -7.30 29.10
N ALA A 59 -28.02 -7.58 28.24
CA ALA A 59 -28.47 -6.63 27.24
C ALA A 59 -29.07 -5.36 27.86
N ASP A 60 -29.78 -5.49 28.98
CA ASP A 60 -30.40 -4.37 29.68
C ASP A 60 -29.35 -3.47 30.34
N SER A 61 -28.33 -4.04 30.98
CA SER A 61 -27.20 -3.30 31.53
C SER A 61 -26.34 -2.67 30.44
N TYR A 62 -26.16 -3.35 29.31
CA TYR A 62 -25.44 -2.79 28.16
C TYR A 62 -26.19 -1.62 27.52
N ALA A 63 -27.53 -1.70 27.41
CA ALA A 63 -28.35 -0.61 26.89
C ALA A 63 -28.25 0.68 27.75
N LYS A 64 -28.02 0.55 29.06
CA LYS A 64 -27.83 1.71 29.96
C LYS A 64 -26.62 2.58 29.58
N ILE A 65 -25.62 2.02 28.89
CA ILE A 65 -24.44 2.77 28.41
C ILE A 65 -24.86 3.94 27.53
N PHE A 66 -25.88 3.76 26.69
CA PHE A 66 -26.36 4.76 25.73
C PHE A 66 -27.30 5.80 26.36
N THR A 67 -27.82 5.54 27.56
CA THR A 67 -28.67 6.47 28.30
C THR A 67 -27.88 7.38 29.24
N ALA A 68 -26.60 7.06 29.49
CA ALA A 68 -25.73 7.85 30.33
C ALA A 68 -25.25 9.10 29.59
N ASP A 69 -25.10 10.20 30.31
CA ASP A 69 -24.47 11.44 29.83
C ASP A 69 -22.94 11.27 29.78
N ASP A 70 -22.48 10.31 28.97
CA ASP A 70 -21.06 10.04 28.73
C ASP A 70 -20.64 10.78 27.46
N ALA A 71 -19.91 11.88 27.64
CA ALA A 71 -19.30 12.63 26.55
C ALA A 71 -18.33 11.76 25.71
N TYR A 72 -17.91 10.60 26.21
CA TYR A 72 -16.85 9.76 25.66
C TYR A 72 -17.27 8.30 25.42
N LEU A 73 -18.31 8.09 24.61
CA LEU A 73 -18.57 6.77 24.00
C LEU A 73 -17.43 6.39 23.05
N SER A 74 -16.64 5.38 23.45
CA SER A 74 -15.59 4.83 22.58
C SER A 74 -16.10 3.60 21.82
N PRO A 75 -15.98 3.56 20.48
CA PRO A 75 -16.36 2.39 19.68
C PRO A 75 -15.66 1.10 20.12
N MET A 76 -14.39 1.18 20.55
CA MET A 76 -13.62 0.02 20.98
C MET A 76 -14.17 -0.61 22.26
N TRP A 77 -14.61 0.21 23.23
CA TRP A 77 -15.22 -0.33 24.45
C TRP A 77 -16.54 -1.02 24.12
N LEU A 78 -17.39 -0.37 23.32
CA LEU A 78 -18.67 -0.90 22.88
C LEU A 78 -18.53 -2.23 22.11
N ALA A 79 -17.43 -2.43 21.40
CA ALA A 79 -17.20 -3.64 20.62
C ALA A 79 -16.79 -4.88 21.44
N LEU A 80 -16.31 -4.71 22.68
CA LEU A 80 -15.73 -5.80 23.46
C LEU A 80 -16.63 -7.02 23.69
N PRO A 81 -17.97 -6.87 23.86
CA PRO A 81 -18.84 -8.03 24.01
C PRO A 81 -19.09 -8.83 22.72
N GLY A 82 -18.49 -8.47 21.58
CA GLY A 82 -18.59 -9.26 20.35
C GLY A 82 -20.01 -9.34 19.79
N LEU A 83 -20.44 -10.53 19.35
CA LEU A 83 -21.78 -10.71 18.76
C LEU A 83 -22.91 -10.36 19.73
N ALA A 84 -22.70 -10.56 21.03
CA ALA A 84 -23.72 -10.31 22.04
C ALA A 84 -24.17 -8.84 22.06
N ALA A 85 -23.27 -7.89 21.77
CA ALA A 85 -23.57 -6.46 21.72
C ALA A 85 -24.38 -6.04 20.49
N LEU A 86 -24.31 -6.77 19.38
CA LEU A 86 -24.80 -6.32 18.07
C LEU A 86 -26.31 -6.01 18.04
N PRO A 87 -27.21 -6.84 18.60
CA PRO A 87 -28.63 -6.52 18.63
C PRO A 87 -28.94 -5.20 19.35
N THR A 88 -28.16 -4.85 20.38
CA THR A 88 -28.33 -3.59 21.10
C THR A 88 -27.71 -2.43 20.35
N LEU A 89 -26.52 -2.60 19.77
CA LEU A 89 -25.88 -1.57 18.93
C LEU A 89 -26.74 -1.19 17.73
N LEU A 90 -27.34 -2.17 17.03
CA LEU A 90 -28.23 -1.91 15.89
C LEU A 90 -29.49 -1.17 16.33
N ARG A 91 -30.12 -1.59 17.44
CA ARG A 91 -31.30 -0.93 18.00
C ARG A 91 -31.02 0.53 18.37
N GLU A 92 -29.86 0.79 18.99
CA GLU A 92 -29.46 2.14 19.37
C GLU A 92 -29.03 2.98 18.17
N LEU A 93 -28.45 2.40 17.13
CA LEU A 93 -28.15 3.11 15.88
C LEU A 93 -29.43 3.66 15.22
N ASP A 94 -30.49 2.86 15.22
CA ASP A 94 -31.81 3.21 14.68
C ASP A 94 -32.60 4.15 15.62
N SER A 95 -32.15 4.33 16.86
CA SER A 95 -32.81 5.15 17.86
C SER A 95 -32.75 6.64 17.48
N PRO A 96 -33.89 7.37 17.53
CA PRO A 96 -33.89 8.83 17.37
C PRO A 96 -33.00 9.54 18.42
N ARG A 97 -32.75 8.90 19.56
CA ARG A 97 -31.94 9.44 20.66
C ARG A 97 -30.44 9.40 20.37
N ALA A 98 -30.00 8.61 19.39
CA ALA A 98 -28.58 8.44 19.15
C ALA A 98 -27.89 9.75 18.76
N GLY A 99 -28.57 10.68 18.07
CA GLY A 99 -28.04 12.02 17.78
C GLY A 99 -26.56 11.99 17.33
N ASP A 100 -25.71 12.67 18.08
CA ASP A 100 -24.25 12.76 17.84
C ASP A 100 -23.49 11.44 18.11
N GLN A 101 -24.09 10.49 18.82
CA GLN A 101 -23.51 9.17 19.12
C GLN A 101 -23.61 8.20 17.93
N LYS A 102 -24.47 8.48 16.93
CA LYS A 102 -24.70 7.57 15.78
C LYS A 102 -23.40 7.12 15.12
N LYS A 103 -22.48 8.05 14.87
CA LYS A 103 -21.17 7.73 14.28
C LYS A 103 -20.39 6.72 15.14
N ARG A 104 -20.32 6.94 16.45
CA ARG A 104 -19.57 6.08 17.38
C ARG A 104 -20.19 4.68 17.48
N ILE A 105 -21.52 4.59 17.48
CA ILE A 105 -22.25 3.31 17.46
C ILE A 105 -21.97 2.59 16.14
N ALA A 106 -22.05 3.32 15.02
CA ALA A 106 -21.77 2.82 13.68
C ALA A 106 -20.33 2.33 13.50
N ASP A 107 -19.36 2.95 14.18
CA ASP A 107 -17.96 2.53 14.23
C ASP A 107 -17.72 1.32 15.15
N ALA A 108 -18.59 1.10 16.15
CA ALA A 108 -18.48 -0.02 17.09
C ALA A 108 -18.92 -1.35 16.45
N LEU A 109 -19.88 -1.31 15.52
CA LEU A 109 -20.42 -2.48 14.85
C LEU A 109 -19.35 -3.37 14.17
N PRO A 110 -18.47 -2.85 13.29
CA PRO A 110 -17.44 -3.68 12.66
C PRO A 110 -16.37 -4.16 13.65
N LEU A 111 -16.08 -3.38 14.68
CA LEU A 111 -15.17 -3.79 15.75
C LEU A 111 -15.77 -4.94 16.58
N ALA A 112 -17.09 -4.95 16.78
CA ALA A 112 -17.78 -6.05 17.47
C ALA A 112 -17.75 -7.34 16.64
N LEU A 113 -17.90 -7.24 15.31
CA LEU A 113 -17.69 -8.39 14.42
C LEU A 113 -16.23 -8.88 14.44
N LEU A 114 -15.26 -7.96 14.41
CA LEU A 114 -13.85 -8.31 14.52
C LEU A 114 -13.55 -9.06 15.82
N GLN A 115 -14.11 -8.59 16.93
CA GLN A 115 -13.98 -9.25 18.23
C GLN A 115 -14.62 -10.66 18.21
N ALA A 116 -15.80 -10.80 17.63
CA ALA A 116 -16.47 -12.08 17.45
C ALA A 116 -15.64 -13.07 16.62
N ALA A 117 -15.10 -12.62 15.48
CA ALA A 117 -14.25 -13.43 14.63
C ALA A 117 -12.97 -13.89 15.36
N ARG A 118 -12.35 -13.00 16.14
CA ARG A 118 -11.20 -13.33 17.00
C ARG A 118 -11.54 -14.33 18.11
N ASP A 119 -12.76 -14.27 18.62
CA ASP A 119 -13.29 -15.22 19.60
C ASP A 119 -13.73 -16.55 18.96
N GLY A 120 -13.58 -16.69 17.63
CA GLY A 120 -13.93 -17.90 16.87
C GLY A 120 -15.44 -18.09 16.68
N GLU A 121 -16.24 -17.03 16.89
CA GLU A 121 -17.68 -17.07 16.70
C GLU A 121 -18.04 -17.09 15.21
N ARG A 122 -19.08 -17.84 14.85
CA ARG A 122 -19.61 -17.87 13.48
C ARG A 122 -20.45 -16.63 13.23
N ILE A 123 -20.17 -15.92 12.15
CA ILE A 123 -20.84 -14.66 11.81
C ILE A 123 -21.90 -14.94 10.73
N ASP A 124 -23.12 -14.45 10.97
CA ASP A 124 -24.21 -14.54 10.01
C ASP A 124 -24.02 -13.52 8.87
N VAL A 125 -24.26 -13.94 7.63
CA VAL A 125 -24.20 -13.07 6.47
C VAL A 125 -25.27 -11.98 6.51
N GLU A 126 -26.44 -12.24 7.12
CA GLU A 126 -27.49 -11.23 7.28
C GLU A 126 -27.02 -10.08 8.16
N LEU A 127 -26.17 -10.37 9.15
CA LEU A 127 -25.59 -9.38 10.04
C LEU A 127 -24.58 -8.49 9.30
N LEU A 128 -23.79 -9.06 8.39
CA LEU A 128 -22.93 -8.32 7.48
C LEU A 128 -23.73 -7.44 6.51
N ALA A 129 -24.81 -7.98 5.95
CA ALA A 129 -25.69 -7.24 5.05
C ALA A 129 -26.27 -5.99 5.74
N ARG A 130 -26.65 -6.11 7.02
CA ARG A 130 -27.16 -5.01 7.85
C ARG A 130 -26.11 -3.99 8.26
N LEU A 131 -24.82 -4.36 8.24
CA LEU A 131 -23.78 -3.36 8.43
C LEU A 131 -23.66 -2.42 7.24
N GLU A 132 -24.37 -2.72 6.14
CA GLU A 132 -24.39 -2.04 4.87
C GLU A 132 -23.00 -1.47 4.56
N LEU A 133 -22.29 -2.15 3.66
CA LEU A 133 -21.20 -1.51 2.91
C LEU A 133 -21.70 -0.28 2.10
N GLY A 134 -22.94 0.17 2.29
CA GLY A 134 -23.52 1.38 1.74
C GLY A 134 -22.71 2.64 2.02
N ASP A 135 -23.25 3.73 1.48
CA ASP A 135 -22.65 5.03 1.09
C ASP A 135 -21.88 5.82 2.17
N ARG A 136 -21.15 5.15 3.06
CA ARG A 136 -20.07 5.73 3.83
C ARG A 136 -18.99 6.04 2.82
N ASP A 137 -18.81 7.33 2.55
CA ASP A 137 -17.81 7.84 1.63
C ASP A 137 -16.42 7.27 1.85
N GLU A 138 -16.15 6.83 3.08
CA GLU A 138 -14.94 6.14 3.47
C GLU A 138 -15.33 4.90 4.28
N LEU A 139 -15.20 3.70 3.69
CA LEU A 139 -14.84 2.56 4.53
C LEU A 139 -13.48 2.94 5.12
N SER A 140 -13.44 3.28 6.40
CA SER A 140 -12.17 3.60 7.05
C SER A 140 -11.21 2.44 6.84
N HIS A 141 -9.91 2.73 6.73
CA HIS A 141 -8.88 1.69 6.61
C HIS A 141 -9.07 0.58 7.66
N SER A 142 -9.39 0.97 8.90
CA SER A 142 -9.69 0.07 10.01
C SER A 142 -10.89 -0.86 9.79
N LEU A 143 -11.90 -0.44 9.03
CA LEU A 143 -13.02 -1.29 8.65
C LEU A 143 -12.61 -2.38 7.66
N CYS A 144 -11.74 -2.04 6.70
CA CYS A 144 -11.21 -3.00 5.73
C CYS A 144 -10.31 -4.05 6.40
N GLU A 145 -9.47 -3.60 7.34
CA GLU A 145 -8.68 -4.49 8.20
C GLU A 145 -9.57 -5.42 9.02
N ALA A 146 -10.60 -4.86 9.68
CA ALA A 146 -11.55 -5.64 10.46
C ALA A 146 -12.25 -6.70 9.60
N LEU A 147 -12.74 -6.31 8.42
CA LEU A 147 -13.45 -7.21 7.51
C LEU A 147 -12.53 -8.31 6.95
N THR A 148 -11.22 -8.06 6.81
CA THR A 148 -10.24 -9.07 6.39
C THR A 148 -10.18 -10.25 7.37
N VAL A 149 -10.41 -10.00 8.66
CA VAL A 149 -10.49 -11.03 9.71
C VAL A 149 -11.90 -11.61 9.83
N VAL A 150 -12.93 -10.79 9.63
CA VAL A 150 -14.34 -11.18 9.79
C VAL A 150 -14.84 -12.08 8.67
N LEU A 151 -14.55 -11.75 7.41
CA LEU A 151 -15.11 -12.46 6.26
C LEU A 151 -14.76 -13.97 6.24
N PRO A 152 -13.54 -14.40 6.61
CA PRO A 152 -13.23 -15.82 6.77
C PRO A 152 -14.05 -16.56 7.85
N ALA A 153 -14.64 -15.84 8.83
CA ALA A 153 -15.49 -16.42 9.88
C ALA A 153 -16.97 -16.55 9.47
N VAL A 154 -17.32 -16.08 8.27
CA VAL A 154 -18.66 -16.19 7.69
C VAL A 154 -18.76 -17.52 6.95
N ASP A 155 -19.97 -18.09 6.89
CA ASP A 155 -20.21 -19.23 6.03
C ASP A 155 -19.98 -18.86 4.56
N ALA A 156 -18.97 -19.48 3.94
CA ALA A 156 -18.55 -19.16 2.57
C ALA A 156 -19.69 -19.29 1.54
N LYS A 157 -20.61 -20.26 1.70
CA LYS A 157 -21.74 -20.45 0.77
C LYS A 157 -22.79 -19.37 0.95
N ALA A 158 -23.08 -18.99 2.19
CA ALA A 158 -23.99 -17.89 2.49
C ALA A 158 -23.42 -16.55 1.99
N LEU A 159 -22.13 -16.31 2.18
CA LEU A 159 -21.42 -15.13 1.67
C LEU A 159 -21.45 -15.09 0.13
N ALA A 160 -21.12 -16.21 -0.54
CA ALA A 160 -21.18 -16.30 -2.00
C ALA A 160 -22.54 -15.92 -2.56
N ARG A 161 -23.61 -16.47 -1.96
CA ARG A 161 -24.98 -16.19 -2.37
C ARG A 161 -25.31 -14.71 -2.17
N HIS A 162 -25.02 -14.17 -0.99
CA HIS A 162 -25.28 -12.77 -0.69
C HIS A 162 -24.58 -11.81 -1.67
N VAL A 163 -23.29 -12.03 -1.94
CA VAL A 163 -22.52 -11.21 -2.88
C VAL A 163 -23.08 -11.34 -4.30
N ARG A 164 -23.45 -12.55 -4.73
CA ARG A 164 -24.12 -12.76 -6.03
C ARG A 164 -25.44 -12.00 -6.12
N ASP A 165 -26.30 -12.14 -5.11
CA ASP A 165 -27.60 -11.45 -5.06
C ASP A 165 -27.42 -9.92 -5.16
N GLN A 166 -26.38 -9.37 -4.53
CA GLN A 166 -26.03 -7.94 -4.63
C GLN A 166 -25.52 -7.56 -6.03
N LEU A 167 -24.68 -8.39 -6.65
CA LEU A 167 -24.13 -8.16 -8.00
C LEU A 167 -25.19 -8.27 -9.10
N GLU A 168 -26.20 -9.12 -8.91
CA GLU A 168 -27.29 -9.36 -9.87
C GLU A 168 -28.45 -8.38 -9.69
N ALA A 169 -28.50 -7.62 -8.59
CA ALA A 169 -29.53 -6.60 -8.37
C ALA A 169 -29.45 -5.51 -9.45
N GLU A 170 -30.61 -5.06 -9.96
CA GLU A 170 -30.69 -4.01 -11.00
C GLU A 170 -30.03 -2.68 -10.58
N ALA A 171 -30.07 -2.39 -9.28
CA ALA A 171 -29.41 -1.25 -8.67
C ALA A 171 -28.71 -1.71 -7.38
N PRO A 172 -27.46 -2.20 -7.47
CA PRO A 172 -26.74 -2.65 -6.28
C PRO A 172 -26.53 -1.47 -5.33
N ALA A 173 -26.96 -1.64 -4.07
CA ALA A 173 -26.81 -0.60 -3.05
C ALA A 173 -25.34 -0.34 -2.68
N SER A 174 -24.49 -1.35 -2.87
CA SER A 174 -23.05 -1.27 -2.59
C SER A 174 -22.26 -0.73 -3.79
N ARG A 175 -21.10 -0.13 -3.49
CA ARG A 175 -20.17 0.36 -4.52
C ARG A 175 -19.44 -0.81 -5.20
N PRO A 176 -19.09 -0.69 -6.49
CA PRO A 176 -18.47 -1.78 -7.24
C PRO A 176 -17.17 -2.30 -6.61
N GLU A 177 -16.29 -1.43 -6.14
CA GLU A 177 -15.00 -1.82 -5.54
C GLU A 177 -15.16 -2.59 -4.22
N GLN A 178 -16.24 -2.31 -3.46
CA GLN A 178 -16.54 -3.02 -2.22
C GLN A 178 -17.06 -4.42 -2.51
N LEU A 179 -17.93 -4.55 -3.52
CA LEU A 179 -18.44 -5.86 -3.96
C LEU A 179 -17.30 -6.74 -4.48
N LEU A 180 -16.38 -6.19 -5.27
CA LEU A 180 -15.17 -6.91 -5.70
C LEU A 180 -14.29 -7.31 -4.52
N TRP A 181 -14.10 -6.40 -3.57
CA TRP A 181 -13.31 -6.69 -2.38
C TRP A 181 -13.91 -7.83 -1.56
N VAL A 182 -15.21 -7.82 -1.25
CA VAL A 182 -15.88 -8.94 -0.56
C VAL A 182 -15.87 -10.21 -1.41
N ALA A 183 -16.11 -10.11 -2.72
CA ALA A 183 -16.08 -11.25 -3.63
C ALA A 183 -14.73 -11.98 -3.56
N SER A 184 -13.61 -11.28 -3.37
CA SER A 184 -12.28 -11.90 -3.26
C SER A 184 -12.08 -12.79 -2.02
N PHE A 185 -13.05 -12.82 -1.08
CA PHE A 185 -13.06 -13.74 0.06
C PHE A 185 -13.90 -15.00 -0.19
N VAL A 186 -14.54 -15.11 -1.34
CA VAL A 186 -15.43 -16.22 -1.69
C VAL A 186 -14.71 -17.18 -2.64
N GLU A 187 -14.79 -18.49 -2.40
CA GLU A 187 -14.23 -19.49 -3.31
C GLU A 187 -15.20 -19.86 -4.46
N ASP A 188 -15.73 -18.84 -5.16
CA ASP A 188 -16.68 -19.02 -6.28
C ASP A 188 -16.23 -18.20 -7.49
N PRO A 189 -15.66 -18.85 -8.53
CA PRO A 189 -15.21 -18.17 -9.73
C PRO A 189 -16.30 -17.36 -10.45
N GLY A 190 -17.55 -17.80 -10.38
CA GLY A 190 -18.68 -17.08 -10.98
C GLY A 190 -18.99 -15.77 -10.24
N VAL A 191 -18.81 -15.74 -8.92
CA VAL A 191 -18.91 -14.51 -8.13
C VAL A 191 -17.77 -13.55 -8.48
N HIS A 192 -16.54 -14.05 -8.64
CA HIS A 192 -15.41 -13.23 -9.08
C HIS A 192 -15.64 -12.61 -10.46
N GLU A 193 -16.13 -13.41 -11.42
CA GLU A 193 -16.41 -12.94 -12.77
C GLU A 193 -17.48 -11.84 -12.77
N LEU A 194 -18.59 -12.05 -12.05
CA LEU A 194 -19.63 -11.03 -11.88
C LEU A 194 -19.09 -9.76 -11.23
N ALA A 195 -18.28 -9.88 -10.18
CA ALA A 195 -17.75 -8.73 -9.46
C ALA A 195 -16.80 -7.89 -10.32
N VAL A 196 -15.89 -8.54 -11.06
CA VAL A 196 -14.98 -7.87 -12.00
C VAL A 196 -15.76 -7.19 -13.12
N LYS A 197 -16.76 -7.87 -13.68
CA LYS A 197 -17.67 -7.28 -14.66
C LYS A 197 -18.34 -6.02 -14.11
N THR A 198 -18.91 -6.08 -12.92
CA THR A 198 -19.57 -4.94 -12.26
C THR A 198 -18.61 -3.77 -12.04
N VAL A 199 -17.36 -4.02 -11.63
CA VAL A 199 -16.33 -2.98 -11.50
C VAL A 199 -16.05 -2.27 -12.82
N ILE A 200 -15.97 -3.02 -13.92
CA ILE A 200 -15.67 -2.46 -15.25
C ILE A 200 -16.88 -1.67 -15.80
N GLU A 201 -18.08 -2.23 -15.67
CA GLU A 201 -19.33 -1.60 -16.13
C GLU A 201 -19.66 -0.33 -15.33
N ARG A 202 -19.40 -0.34 -14.02
CA ARG A 202 -19.67 0.77 -13.09
C ARG A 202 -18.41 1.55 -12.69
N ARG A 203 -17.37 1.55 -13.52
CA ARG A 203 -16.07 2.18 -13.21
C ARG A 203 -16.15 3.66 -12.81
N ALA A 204 -17.15 4.39 -13.29
CA ALA A 204 -17.37 5.79 -12.92
C ALA A 204 -17.84 5.98 -11.47
N ASP A 205 -18.38 4.92 -10.84
CA ASP A 205 -18.85 4.93 -9.46
C ASP A 205 -17.73 4.59 -8.45
N ILE A 206 -16.53 4.19 -8.92
CA ILE A 206 -15.41 3.81 -8.07
C ILE A 206 -14.88 5.05 -7.35
N ARG A 207 -14.85 5.01 -6.01
CA ARG A 207 -14.30 6.06 -5.16
C ARG A 207 -13.02 5.63 -4.44
N ALA A 208 -12.82 4.34 -4.23
CA ALA A 208 -11.67 3.80 -3.48
C ALA A 208 -10.89 2.73 -4.27
N LEU A 209 -9.96 3.18 -5.13
CA LEU A 209 -9.13 2.28 -5.96
C LEU A 209 -8.23 1.34 -5.12
N GLY A 210 -7.87 1.74 -3.90
CA GLY A 210 -7.12 0.89 -2.97
C GLY A 210 -7.84 -0.43 -2.65
N LEU A 211 -9.17 -0.45 -2.63
CA LEU A 211 -9.95 -1.69 -2.43
C LEU A 211 -9.86 -2.62 -3.64
N VAL A 212 -9.89 -2.05 -4.85
CA VAL A 212 -9.66 -2.82 -6.08
C VAL A 212 -8.28 -3.45 -6.07
N LYS A 213 -7.25 -2.69 -5.68
CA LYS A 213 -5.87 -3.20 -5.52
C LYS A 213 -5.81 -4.38 -4.55
N GLN A 214 -6.36 -4.22 -3.35
CA GLN A 214 -6.39 -5.30 -2.35
C GLN A 214 -7.12 -6.55 -2.86
N ALA A 215 -8.26 -6.37 -3.53
CA ALA A 215 -9.02 -7.47 -4.11
C ALA A 215 -8.22 -8.20 -5.20
N VAL A 216 -7.58 -7.46 -6.11
CA VAL A 216 -6.72 -8.03 -7.17
C VAL A 216 -5.54 -8.77 -6.57
N THR A 217 -4.85 -8.20 -5.58
CA THR A 217 -3.76 -8.89 -4.86
C THR A 217 -4.25 -10.19 -4.24
N ARG A 218 -5.46 -10.22 -3.66
CA ARG A 218 -6.03 -11.43 -3.05
C ARG A 218 -6.45 -12.48 -4.07
N LEU A 219 -7.01 -12.06 -5.20
CA LEU A 219 -7.37 -12.94 -6.31
C LEU A 219 -6.11 -13.52 -7.01
N GLY A 220 -4.97 -12.86 -6.89
CA GLY A 220 -3.69 -13.29 -7.47
C GLY A 220 -3.76 -13.43 -8.99
N ASP A 221 -3.16 -14.50 -9.51
CA ASP A 221 -3.06 -14.76 -10.96
C ASP A 221 -4.42 -14.90 -11.66
N ALA A 222 -5.50 -15.19 -10.92
CA ALA A 222 -6.84 -15.30 -11.47
C ALA A 222 -7.45 -13.93 -11.85
N ALA A 223 -6.95 -12.83 -11.30
CA ALA A 223 -7.51 -11.50 -11.52
C ALA A 223 -7.35 -11.03 -12.97
N LEU A 224 -6.14 -11.11 -13.52
CA LEU A 224 -5.82 -10.54 -14.83
C LEU A 224 -6.70 -11.13 -15.96
N PRO A 225 -6.87 -12.45 -16.10
CA PRO A 225 -7.73 -13.02 -17.14
C PRO A 225 -9.20 -12.59 -17.05
N LEU A 226 -9.71 -12.36 -15.82
CA LEU A 226 -11.08 -11.86 -15.61
C LEU A 226 -11.21 -10.41 -16.10
N PHE A 227 -10.24 -9.56 -15.75
CA PHE A 227 -10.23 -8.17 -16.20
C PHE A 227 -10.09 -8.10 -17.73
N GLU A 228 -9.14 -8.81 -18.34
CA GLU A 228 -8.93 -8.83 -19.80
C GLU A 228 -10.22 -9.13 -20.57
N ARG A 229 -10.93 -10.19 -20.16
CA ARG A 229 -12.18 -10.64 -20.79
C ARG A 229 -13.23 -9.52 -20.80
N HIS A 230 -13.45 -8.87 -19.66
CA HIS A 230 -14.54 -7.90 -19.53
C HIS A 230 -14.15 -6.51 -20.04
N ILE A 231 -12.88 -6.13 -19.95
CA ILE A 231 -12.33 -4.89 -20.50
C ILE A 231 -12.42 -4.87 -22.03
N ALA A 232 -12.23 -6.02 -22.69
CA ALA A 232 -12.41 -6.13 -24.14
C ALA A 232 -13.86 -5.89 -24.59
N ILE A 233 -14.85 -6.20 -23.73
CA ILE A 233 -16.28 -6.09 -24.05
C ILE A 233 -16.80 -4.67 -23.82
N SER A 234 -16.32 -3.97 -22.78
CA SER A 234 -16.97 -2.75 -22.29
C SER A 234 -16.71 -1.47 -23.10
N GLN A 235 -15.98 -1.55 -24.23
CA GLN A 235 -15.43 -0.43 -25.01
C GLN A 235 -14.55 0.51 -24.15
N GLY A 236 -13.25 0.53 -24.44
CA GLY A 236 -12.26 1.04 -23.52
C GLY A 236 -12.36 2.49 -23.10
N ASP A 237 -12.08 2.72 -21.82
CA ASP A 237 -11.88 4.04 -21.21
C ASP A 237 -10.41 4.16 -20.79
N ARG A 238 -9.67 5.00 -21.51
CA ARG A 238 -8.24 5.24 -21.24
C ARG A 238 -8.00 5.74 -19.81
N THR A 239 -8.97 6.43 -19.23
CA THR A 239 -8.89 6.94 -17.85
C THR A 239 -8.85 5.77 -16.87
N PHE A 240 -9.71 4.78 -17.08
CA PHE A 240 -9.79 3.61 -16.22
C PHE A 240 -8.55 2.70 -16.38
N LEU A 241 -8.05 2.51 -17.61
CA LEU A 241 -6.77 1.82 -17.81
C LEU A 241 -5.62 2.50 -17.06
N GLY A 242 -5.57 3.84 -17.06
CA GLY A 242 -4.58 4.60 -16.28
C GLY A 242 -4.73 4.42 -14.77
N GLN A 243 -5.95 4.26 -14.26
CA GLN A 243 -6.18 3.92 -12.85
C GLN A 243 -5.64 2.52 -12.51
N LEU A 244 -5.84 1.55 -13.41
CA LEU A 244 -5.37 0.18 -13.22
C LEU A 244 -3.84 0.03 -13.18
N GLU A 245 -3.07 1.03 -13.59
CA GLU A 245 -1.60 1.08 -13.41
C GLU A 245 -1.16 1.03 -11.95
N SER A 246 -2.01 1.51 -11.03
CA SER A 246 -1.75 1.41 -9.59
C SER A 246 -2.18 0.06 -8.98
N VAL A 247 -2.96 -0.73 -9.73
CA VAL A 247 -3.59 -1.99 -9.32
C VAL A 247 -2.81 -3.20 -9.82
N PHE A 248 -2.39 -3.15 -11.09
CA PHE A 248 -1.70 -4.24 -11.79
C PHE A 248 -0.24 -3.88 -12.08
N PRO A 249 0.67 -4.87 -12.13
CA PRO A 249 2.03 -4.63 -12.61
C PRO A 249 2.04 -4.23 -14.09
N PRO A 250 3.07 -3.53 -14.60
CA PRO A 250 3.06 -3.00 -15.96
C PRO A 250 2.79 -4.03 -17.08
N PRO A 251 3.36 -5.25 -17.06
CA PRO A 251 3.05 -6.26 -18.10
C PRO A 251 1.56 -6.63 -18.15
N ALA A 252 0.89 -6.63 -17.00
CA ALA A 252 -0.54 -6.91 -16.91
C ALA A 252 -1.36 -5.74 -17.47
N VAL A 253 -0.98 -4.50 -17.18
CA VAL A 253 -1.64 -3.32 -17.78
C VAL A 253 -1.48 -3.29 -19.29
N GLU A 254 -0.31 -3.65 -19.80
CA GLU A 254 -0.06 -3.78 -21.24
C GLU A 254 -0.98 -4.82 -21.88
N ALA A 255 -1.14 -5.98 -21.24
CA ALA A 255 -2.07 -7.02 -21.69
C ALA A 255 -3.53 -6.53 -21.71
N LEU A 256 -3.96 -5.79 -20.67
CA LEU A 256 -5.28 -5.15 -20.62
C LEU A 256 -5.46 -4.10 -21.73
N GLY A 257 -4.43 -3.29 -22.02
CA GLY A 257 -4.46 -2.31 -23.10
C GLY A 257 -4.53 -2.97 -24.49
N ALA A 258 -3.75 -4.04 -24.69
CA ALA A 258 -3.78 -4.84 -25.91
C ALA A 258 -5.16 -5.47 -26.16
N ALA A 259 -5.82 -5.97 -25.12
CA ALA A 259 -7.18 -6.51 -25.20
C ALA A 259 -8.22 -5.49 -25.70
N GLN A 260 -7.97 -4.18 -25.55
CA GLN A 260 -8.84 -3.11 -26.06
C GLN A 260 -8.47 -2.62 -27.46
N GLY A 261 -7.47 -3.21 -28.11
CA GLY A 261 -6.87 -2.63 -29.32
C GLY A 261 -6.23 -1.26 -29.06
N LEU A 262 -6.03 -0.91 -27.79
CA LEU A 262 -5.36 0.30 -27.33
C LEU A 262 -3.92 -0.06 -27.01
N ALA A 263 -3.17 -0.59 -27.98
CA ALA A 263 -1.74 -0.80 -27.82
C ALA A 263 -1.12 0.54 -27.41
N LYS A 264 -0.88 0.68 -26.10
CA LYS A 264 -0.33 1.89 -25.51
C LYS A 264 1.13 1.89 -25.91
N GLU A 265 1.63 3.05 -26.32
CA GLU A 265 3.07 3.23 -26.37
C GLU A 265 3.63 2.82 -25.00
N THR A 266 4.62 1.94 -24.97
CA THR A 266 5.32 1.64 -23.72
C THR A 266 5.94 2.93 -23.17
N SER A 267 6.24 3.00 -21.88
CA SER A 267 6.93 4.17 -21.30
C SER A 267 8.19 4.51 -22.09
N LEU A 268 8.96 3.50 -22.54
CA LEU A 268 10.12 3.69 -23.41
C LEU A 268 9.75 4.33 -24.76
N GLN A 269 8.74 3.79 -25.45
CA GLN A 269 8.29 4.32 -26.74
C GLN A 269 7.78 5.76 -26.61
N THR A 270 7.01 6.06 -25.55
CA THR A 270 6.56 7.41 -25.26
C THR A 270 7.75 8.33 -24.97
N MET A 271 8.71 7.92 -24.13
CA MET A 271 9.92 8.70 -23.86
C MET A 271 10.71 8.98 -25.13
N GLN A 272 10.94 7.97 -25.97
CA GLN A 272 11.65 8.11 -27.25
C GLN A 272 10.90 9.02 -28.24
N ARG A 273 9.57 8.95 -28.30
CA ARG A 273 8.77 9.83 -29.14
C ARG A 273 8.83 11.27 -28.66
N LEU A 274 8.60 11.52 -27.37
CA LEU A 274 8.65 12.86 -26.77
C LEU A 274 10.06 13.47 -26.87
N ALA A 275 11.10 12.64 -26.73
CA ALA A 275 12.47 13.07 -26.87
C ALA A 275 12.77 13.63 -28.27
N LYS A 276 12.25 13.02 -29.34
CA LYS A 276 12.48 13.47 -30.73
C LYS A 276 11.97 14.89 -31.01
N ALA A 277 11.02 15.41 -30.22
CA ALA A 277 10.43 16.72 -30.42
C ALA A 277 11.30 17.89 -29.91
N GLY A 278 12.27 17.60 -29.03
CA GLY A 278 13.11 18.65 -28.43
C GLY A 278 14.37 19.01 -29.22
N ARG A 279 15.16 19.92 -28.66
CA ARG A 279 16.51 20.30 -29.11
C ARG A 279 17.48 20.14 -27.93
N ASP A 280 18.79 20.19 -28.21
CA ASP A 280 19.84 20.07 -27.18
C ASP A 280 19.74 18.77 -26.38
N HIS A 281 19.80 17.65 -27.10
CA HIS A 281 19.71 16.32 -26.51
C HIS A 281 20.92 16.01 -25.65
N ARG A 282 20.67 15.45 -24.48
CA ARG A 282 21.67 14.94 -23.54
C ARG A 282 21.46 13.44 -23.35
N ARG A 283 22.56 12.71 -23.24
CA ARG A 283 22.55 11.29 -22.92
C ARG A 283 22.18 11.11 -21.45
N VAL A 284 21.21 10.25 -21.21
CA VAL A 284 20.74 9.80 -19.89
C VAL A 284 20.64 8.28 -19.94
N TYR A 285 20.86 7.63 -18.81
CA TYR A 285 20.76 6.19 -18.67
C TYR A 285 19.64 5.86 -17.68
N ALA A 286 18.49 5.41 -18.16
CA ALA A 286 17.39 5.01 -17.27
C ALA A 286 17.65 3.60 -16.71
N PHE A 287 17.40 3.43 -15.41
CA PHE A 287 17.47 2.15 -14.73
C PHE A 287 16.09 1.49 -14.73
N ASP A 288 16.06 0.21 -15.07
CA ASP A 288 14.85 -0.57 -15.21
C ASP A 288 15.00 -1.91 -14.49
N LEU A 289 14.48 -1.95 -13.26
CA LEU A 289 14.69 -3.04 -12.30
C LEU A 289 13.91 -4.30 -12.67
N TYR A 290 12.91 -4.16 -13.54
CA TYR A 290 11.96 -5.21 -13.87
C TYR A 290 11.87 -5.48 -15.37
N ALA A 291 12.85 -5.00 -16.15
CA ALA A 291 12.90 -5.14 -17.60
C ALA A 291 11.62 -4.66 -18.32
N LYS A 292 10.96 -3.61 -17.79
CA LYS A 292 9.77 -2.96 -18.36
C LYS A 292 10.09 -2.22 -19.67
N LEU A 293 11.31 -1.71 -19.80
CA LEU A 293 11.82 -0.97 -20.95
C LEU A 293 12.65 -1.89 -21.85
N SER A 294 13.54 -2.70 -21.27
CA SER A 294 14.44 -3.61 -22.00
C SER A 294 14.99 -4.69 -21.07
N PRO A 295 15.28 -5.91 -21.54
CA PRO A 295 16.07 -6.86 -20.76
C PRO A 295 17.50 -6.35 -20.51
N PRO A 296 18.16 -6.79 -19.43
CA PRO A 296 19.60 -6.54 -19.22
C PRO A 296 20.43 -7.10 -20.38
N ARG A 297 21.54 -6.43 -20.69
CA ARG A 297 22.48 -6.91 -21.72
C ARG A 297 23.13 -8.22 -21.26
N ASP A 298 23.32 -9.16 -22.18
CA ASP A 298 24.09 -10.38 -21.93
C ASP A 298 25.49 -10.04 -21.38
N GLY A 299 25.82 -10.62 -20.22
CA GLY A 299 27.08 -10.39 -19.52
C GLY A 299 27.18 -9.02 -18.83
N SER A 300 26.08 -8.29 -18.66
CA SER A 300 26.01 -7.12 -17.78
C SER A 300 26.23 -7.54 -16.33
N LEU A 301 26.94 -6.69 -15.58
CA LEU A 301 27.17 -6.80 -14.14
C LEU A 301 26.32 -5.82 -13.33
N SER A 302 25.33 -5.18 -13.96
CA SER A 302 24.41 -4.27 -13.27
C SER A 302 23.46 -5.06 -12.37
N CYS A 303 23.50 -4.80 -11.06
CA CYS A 303 22.67 -5.51 -10.08
C CYS A 303 22.31 -4.67 -8.85
N TYR A 304 21.26 -5.10 -8.14
CA TYR A 304 20.77 -4.49 -6.89
C TYR A 304 20.24 -5.56 -5.93
N ASP A 305 19.92 -5.19 -4.70
CA ASP A 305 19.27 -6.05 -3.69
C ASP A 305 19.97 -7.40 -3.48
N GLY A 306 21.22 -7.33 -3.03
CA GLY A 306 22.10 -8.48 -2.75
C GLY A 306 23.57 -8.03 -2.70
N PRO A 307 24.54 -8.94 -2.52
CA PRO A 307 25.96 -8.59 -2.54
C PRO A 307 26.43 -8.04 -3.90
N PRO A 308 27.47 -7.18 -3.95
CA PRO A 308 28.05 -6.71 -5.20
C PRO A 308 28.73 -7.88 -5.96
N PRO A 309 29.11 -7.69 -7.25
CA PRO A 309 29.90 -8.67 -7.97
C PRO A 309 31.17 -9.08 -7.23
N ALA A 310 31.59 -10.33 -7.41
CA ALA A 310 32.79 -10.83 -6.74
C ALA A 310 34.02 -9.95 -7.03
N GLY A 311 34.82 -9.64 -6.02
CA GLY A 311 36.01 -8.80 -6.16
C GLY A 311 35.77 -7.29 -6.07
N VAL A 312 34.53 -6.83 -5.92
CA VAL A 312 34.25 -5.49 -5.40
C VAL A 312 34.55 -5.47 -3.90
N GLU A 313 35.32 -4.48 -3.45
CA GLU A 313 35.62 -4.27 -2.03
C GLU A 313 34.39 -3.66 -1.34
N VAL A 314 33.88 -4.32 -0.30
CA VAL A 314 32.77 -3.80 0.51
C VAL A 314 33.35 -2.87 1.57
N PRO A 315 33.01 -1.58 1.55
CA PRO A 315 33.55 -0.64 2.51
C PRO A 315 33.02 -0.94 3.92
N LEU A 316 33.81 -0.56 4.93
CA LEU A 316 33.49 -0.77 6.34
C LEU A 316 33.20 0.57 7.02
N ARG A 317 32.08 0.64 7.76
CA ARG A 317 31.74 1.76 8.63
C ARG A 317 31.74 1.29 10.08
N ALA A 318 32.51 1.96 10.93
CA ALA A 318 32.70 1.55 12.33
C ALA A 318 33.10 0.07 12.53
N GLY A 319 33.72 -0.56 11.51
CA GLY A 319 34.10 -1.97 11.52
C GLY A 319 33.03 -2.94 10.99
N GLU A 320 31.86 -2.44 10.60
CA GLU A 320 30.77 -3.21 10.03
C GLU A 320 30.68 -2.99 8.51
N PRO A 321 30.34 -4.02 7.71
CA PRO A 321 30.20 -3.87 6.27
C PRO A 321 29.01 -2.98 5.93
N MET A 322 29.22 -2.05 5.01
CA MET A 322 28.15 -1.20 4.48
C MET A 322 27.20 -2.00 3.57
N ASP A 323 25.95 -1.57 3.51
CA ASP A 323 24.91 -2.15 2.66
C ASP A 323 25.14 -1.78 1.19
N HIS A 324 25.19 -2.80 0.34
CA HIS A 324 25.20 -2.60 -1.11
C HIS A 324 23.82 -2.21 -1.62
N VAL A 325 23.72 -1.03 -2.24
CA VAL A 325 22.47 -0.56 -2.85
C VAL A 325 22.38 -1.05 -4.30
N LEU A 326 23.38 -0.72 -5.12
CA LEU A 326 23.46 -1.15 -6.50
C LEU A 326 24.89 -1.16 -7.05
N THR A 327 25.08 -1.92 -8.12
CA THR A 327 26.26 -1.90 -8.99
C THR A 327 25.82 -1.51 -10.38
N ILE A 328 26.52 -0.53 -10.98
CA ILE A 328 26.37 -0.13 -12.38
C ILE A 328 27.52 -0.75 -13.19
N ASP A 329 27.18 -1.49 -14.24
CA ASP A 329 28.12 -1.91 -15.26
C ASP A 329 28.48 -0.73 -16.18
N LEU A 330 29.73 -0.27 -16.16
CA LEU A 330 30.17 0.90 -16.91
C LEU A 330 30.36 0.65 -18.42
N GLN A 331 30.26 -0.59 -18.91
CA GLN A 331 30.09 -0.80 -20.36
C GLN A 331 28.67 -0.47 -20.82
N ASP A 332 27.68 -0.51 -19.93
CA ASP A 332 26.31 -0.13 -20.25
C ASP A 332 26.11 1.39 -20.17
N ALA A 333 26.97 2.10 -19.43
CA ALA A 333 26.97 3.54 -19.26
C ALA A 333 28.40 4.15 -19.28
N PRO A 334 29.11 4.13 -20.43
CA PRO A 334 30.53 4.50 -20.49
C PRO A 334 30.81 5.96 -20.14
N GLU A 335 29.91 6.89 -20.44
CA GLU A 335 30.05 8.31 -20.10
C GLU A 335 30.00 8.55 -18.59
N LEU A 336 29.37 7.65 -17.83
CA LEU A 336 29.36 7.71 -16.36
C LEU A 336 30.75 7.45 -15.77
N ALA A 337 31.54 6.56 -16.39
CA ALA A 337 32.90 6.28 -15.93
C ALA A 337 33.79 7.53 -15.95
N ALA A 338 33.71 8.30 -17.04
CA ALA A 338 34.43 9.55 -17.19
C ALA A 338 33.91 10.61 -16.20
N LEU A 339 32.58 10.74 -16.04
CA LEU A 339 31.99 11.73 -15.14
C LEU A 339 32.34 11.47 -13.67
N ALA A 340 32.39 10.20 -13.26
CA ALA A 340 32.78 9.78 -11.91
C ALA A 340 34.30 9.78 -11.69
N GLY A 341 35.12 10.07 -12.70
CA GLY A 341 36.59 10.06 -12.58
C GLY A 341 37.19 8.65 -12.42
N HIS A 342 36.50 7.63 -12.92
CA HIS A 342 36.89 6.22 -12.81
C HIS A 342 37.12 5.58 -14.19
N GLU A 343 37.85 6.26 -15.05
CA GLU A 343 38.27 5.73 -16.35
C GLU A 343 39.07 4.44 -16.16
N GLY A 344 38.56 3.33 -16.69
CA GLY A 344 39.15 2.00 -16.55
C GLY A 344 38.45 1.08 -15.54
N ALA A 345 37.50 1.60 -14.75
CA ALA A 345 36.61 0.75 -13.98
C ALA A 345 35.63 0.00 -14.91
N ARG A 346 35.31 -1.24 -14.57
CA ARG A 346 34.29 -2.08 -15.23
C ARG A 346 32.94 -1.89 -14.57
N THR A 347 32.92 -1.74 -13.25
CA THR A 347 31.72 -1.48 -12.45
C THR A 347 31.95 -0.32 -11.48
N LEU A 348 30.85 0.29 -11.08
CA LEU A 348 30.78 1.27 -9.98
C LEU A 348 29.69 0.82 -9.01
N SER A 349 30.06 0.49 -7.77
CA SER A 349 29.14 0.01 -6.74
C SER A 349 28.88 1.10 -5.71
N PHE A 350 27.61 1.28 -5.34
CA PHE A 350 27.17 2.28 -4.37
C PHE A 350 26.74 1.60 -3.06
N PHE A 351 27.27 2.09 -1.95
CA PHE A 351 27.05 1.55 -0.61
C PHE A 351 26.52 2.62 0.36
N LEU A 352 25.75 2.18 1.35
CA LEU A 352 25.23 3.00 2.45
C LEU A 352 25.58 2.35 3.80
N GLY A 353 25.80 3.14 4.85
CA GLY A 353 26.07 2.65 6.19
C GLY A 353 24.97 1.73 6.71
N GLU A 354 23.72 2.19 6.67
CA GLU A 354 22.53 1.40 6.98
C GLU A 354 21.41 1.79 6.01
N ARG A 355 20.72 0.84 5.37
CA ARG A 355 19.69 1.13 4.34
C ARG A 355 18.34 1.60 4.90
N HIS A 356 18.11 1.46 6.21
CA HIS A 356 16.77 1.53 6.82
C HIS A 356 16.59 2.62 7.89
N GLU A 357 17.65 3.33 8.29
CA GLU A 357 17.52 4.45 9.24
C GLU A 357 17.16 5.76 8.54
N ASP A 358 16.57 6.71 9.26
CA ASP A 358 16.04 7.95 8.66
C ASP A 358 17.15 9.00 8.34
N GLU A 359 18.43 8.73 8.66
CA GLU A 359 19.57 9.68 8.54
C GLU A 359 20.60 9.26 7.46
N LEU A 360 20.13 8.75 6.31
CA LEU A 360 20.90 8.07 5.22
C LEU A 360 21.96 8.85 4.43
N VAL A 361 22.41 10.02 4.87
CA VAL A 361 23.11 10.99 3.98
C VAL A 361 24.62 11.05 4.22
N GLU A 362 25.08 10.83 5.45
CA GLU A 362 26.49 11.12 5.80
C GLU A 362 27.46 9.95 5.56
N ASP A 363 26.93 8.74 5.34
CA ASP A 363 27.70 7.49 5.28
C ASP A 363 27.45 6.74 3.97
N SER A 364 27.74 7.38 2.84
CA SER A 364 27.65 6.77 1.50
C SER A 364 29.01 6.67 0.82
N GLU A 365 29.22 5.62 0.02
CA GLU A 365 30.49 5.41 -0.69
C GLU A 365 30.29 4.83 -2.10
N LEU A 366 31.10 5.30 -3.05
CA LEU A 366 31.21 4.75 -4.40
C LEU A 366 32.52 3.98 -4.55
N VAL A 367 32.42 2.69 -4.88
CA VAL A 367 33.57 1.81 -5.05
C VAL A 367 33.71 1.40 -6.51
N PRO A 368 34.72 1.88 -7.24
CA PRO A 368 35.02 1.41 -8.58
C PRO A 368 35.73 0.04 -8.54
N CYS A 369 35.42 -0.85 -9.49
CA CYS A 369 36.17 -2.09 -9.67
C CYS A 369 36.53 -2.31 -11.15
N ALA A 370 37.82 -2.49 -11.44
CA ALA A 370 38.31 -2.68 -12.80
C ALA A 370 38.14 -4.12 -13.32
N ALA A 371 38.15 -5.11 -12.42
CA ALA A 371 38.09 -6.54 -12.77
C ALA A 371 37.13 -7.31 -11.87
N PRO A 372 35.83 -6.94 -11.83
CA PRO A 372 34.81 -7.68 -11.10
C PRO A 372 34.62 -9.07 -11.73
N GLY A 373 34.33 -10.04 -10.87
CA GLY A 373 33.93 -11.38 -11.25
C GLY A 373 32.44 -11.46 -11.63
N ALA A 374 31.87 -12.65 -11.48
CA ALA A 374 30.46 -12.88 -11.76
C ALA A 374 29.53 -12.19 -10.73
N LEU A 375 28.29 -11.96 -11.14
CA LEU A 375 27.21 -11.56 -10.25
C LEU A 375 27.02 -12.58 -9.13
N HIS A 376 26.72 -12.10 -7.93
CA HIS A 376 26.32 -12.97 -6.83
C HIS A 376 24.94 -13.61 -7.13
N PRO A 377 24.69 -14.88 -6.80
CA PRO A 377 23.40 -15.54 -7.07
C PRO A 377 22.19 -14.89 -6.39
N GLU A 378 22.42 -14.17 -5.29
CA GLU A 378 21.36 -13.46 -4.56
C GLU A 378 21.11 -12.04 -5.08
N ALA A 379 22.01 -11.50 -5.92
CA ALA A 379 21.85 -10.17 -6.48
C ALA A 379 20.85 -10.21 -7.65
N ARG A 380 20.04 -9.16 -7.78
CA ARG A 380 19.04 -9.04 -8.84
C ARG A 380 19.61 -8.22 -9.99
N PRO A 381 19.67 -8.76 -11.22
CA PRO A 381 20.11 -7.99 -12.37
C PRO A 381 19.07 -6.92 -12.75
N PHE A 382 19.53 -5.78 -13.28
CA PHE A 382 18.66 -4.76 -13.86
C PHE A 382 19.20 -4.24 -15.19
N ALA A 383 18.32 -3.64 -15.99
CA ALA A 383 18.68 -3.11 -17.30
C ALA A 383 19.03 -1.62 -17.21
N ILE A 384 20.01 -1.21 -18.01
CA ILE A 384 20.38 0.19 -18.20
C ILE A 384 20.04 0.56 -19.64
N VAL A 385 19.16 1.54 -19.81
CA VAL A 385 18.62 1.91 -21.12
C VAL A 385 19.12 3.30 -21.51
N PRO A 386 19.92 3.43 -22.59
CA PRO A 386 20.36 4.73 -23.08
C PRO A 386 19.19 5.50 -23.69
N LEU A 387 19.04 6.76 -23.27
CA LEU A 387 18.06 7.71 -23.76
C LEU A 387 18.75 9.02 -24.13
N ASP A 388 18.40 9.58 -25.30
CA ASP A 388 18.80 10.93 -25.67
C ASP A 388 17.61 11.86 -25.40
N LEU A 389 17.69 12.66 -24.34
CA LEU A 389 16.58 13.49 -23.86
C LEU A 389 16.85 14.99 -24.05
N PRO A 390 15.87 15.83 -24.42
CA PRO A 390 16.07 17.28 -24.51
C PRO A 390 16.45 17.87 -23.15
N GLY A 391 17.47 18.74 -23.09
CA GLY A 391 17.95 19.33 -21.83
C GLY A 391 16.87 20.05 -21.02
N GLY A 392 15.83 20.59 -21.69
CA GLY A 392 14.68 21.22 -21.04
C GLY A 392 13.84 20.30 -20.15
N VAL A 393 14.01 18.97 -20.21
CA VAL A 393 13.33 18.01 -19.31
C VAL A 393 13.71 18.22 -17.84
N PHE A 394 14.93 18.71 -17.60
CA PHE A 394 15.46 18.94 -16.25
C PHE A 394 15.04 20.28 -15.64
N ALA A 395 14.44 21.18 -16.43
CA ALA A 395 13.94 22.44 -15.93
C ALA A 395 12.84 22.24 -14.88
N ARG A 396 12.98 22.89 -13.71
CA ARG A 396 11.99 22.85 -12.62
C ARG A 396 10.60 23.34 -13.06
N ARG A 397 10.54 24.26 -14.02
CA ARG A 397 9.32 24.78 -14.63
C ARG A 397 9.50 24.85 -16.13
N THR A 398 8.50 24.39 -16.86
CA THR A 398 8.41 24.48 -18.32
C THR A 398 6.94 24.56 -18.70
N ASP A 399 6.59 25.41 -19.66
CA ASP A 399 5.23 25.52 -20.19
C ASP A 399 5.00 24.50 -21.33
N ASN A 400 6.03 23.75 -21.73
CA ASN A 400 5.90 22.72 -22.76
C ASN A 400 5.32 21.43 -22.16
N PRO A 401 4.09 21.02 -22.54
CA PRO A 401 3.44 19.84 -21.98
C PRO A 401 4.17 18.53 -22.31
N GLU A 402 4.87 18.45 -23.45
CA GLU A 402 5.66 17.27 -23.81
C GLU A 402 6.88 17.11 -22.90
N LEU A 403 7.54 18.23 -22.55
CA LEU A 403 8.66 18.21 -21.59
C LEU A 403 8.18 17.91 -20.17
N GLN A 404 7.01 18.40 -19.77
CA GLN A 404 6.41 18.04 -18.47
C GLN A 404 6.11 16.54 -18.41
N GLN A 405 5.52 15.98 -19.46
CA GLN A 405 5.22 14.55 -19.54
C GLN A 405 6.51 13.72 -19.54
N LEU A 406 7.51 14.12 -20.33
CA LEU A 406 8.81 13.43 -20.38
C LEU A 406 9.53 13.48 -19.03
N ARG A 407 9.50 14.63 -18.34
CA ARG A 407 10.05 14.79 -16.98
C ARG A 407 9.35 13.85 -16.00
N LYS A 408 8.02 13.76 -16.05
CA LYS A 408 7.25 12.84 -15.20
C LYS A 408 7.62 11.37 -15.47
N LEU A 409 7.80 10.99 -16.73
CA LEU A 409 8.18 9.63 -17.08
C LEU A 409 9.59 9.29 -16.59
N LEU A 410 10.55 10.20 -16.75
CA LEU A 410 11.92 10.02 -16.25
C LEU A 410 11.97 9.98 -14.72
N PHE A 411 11.22 10.87 -14.06
CA PHE A 411 11.12 10.91 -12.59
C PHE A 411 10.52 9.61 -12.02
N ASN A 412 9.58 8.99 -12.73
CA ASN A 412 8.96 7.74 -12.30
C ASN A 412 9.75 6.48 -12.74
N CYS A 413 10.96 6.62 -13.29
CA CYS A 413 11.85 5.48 -13.51
C CYS A 413 12.35 4.95 -12.16
N ASP A 414 12.80 3.69 -12.12
CA ASP A 414 13.35 3.14 -10.87
C ASP A 414 14.62 3.91 -10.43
N GLY A 415 15.37 4.44 -11.41
CA GLY A 415 16.39 5.48 -11.25
C GLY A 415 16.93 5.95 -12.61
N TYR A 416 17.88 6.89 -12.62
CA TYR A 416 18.62 7.26 -13.84
C TYR A 416 20.01 7.83 -13.55
N ALA A 417 20.94 7.68 -14.50
CA ALA A 417 22.27 8.30 -14.48
C ALA A 417 22.46 9.37 -15.57
N LEU A 418 23.36 10.31 -15.29
CA LEU A 418 23.68 11.50 -16.09
C LEU A 418 22.50 12.48 -16.21
N GLY A 419 22.73 13.58 -16.94
CA GLY A 419 21.77 14.67 -17.06
C GLY A 419 21.87 15.63 -15.88
N GLU A 420 20.73 15.97 -15.28
CA GLU A 420 20.64 16.84 -14.10
C GLU A 420 19.62 16.23 -13.10
N PRO A 421 19.71 16.54 -11.80
CA PRO A 421 18.77 16.04 -10.79
C PRO A 421 17.35 16.59 -10.98
N ILE A 422 16.33 15.75 -10.78
CA ILE A 422 14.93 16.16 -10.71
C ILE A 422 14.54 16.34 -9.24
N TRP A 423 14.68 17.58 -8.76
CA TRP A 423 14.37 17.94 -7.38
C TRP A 423 12.87 17.83 -7.03
N ILE A 424 12.56 17.19 -5.90
CA ILE A 424 11.23 17.22 -5.27
C ILE A 424 11.04 18.57 -4.56
N GLN A 425 11.99 18.95 -3.72
CA GLN A 425 11.94 20.13 -2.87
C GLN A 425 12.82 21.27 -3.44
N SER A 426 13.84 21.71 -2.70
CA SER A 426 14.77 22.76 -3.11
C SER A 426 16.09 22.15 -3.58
N PRO A 427 16.77 22.75 -4.58
CA PRO A 427 18.07 22.26 -5.01
C PRO A 427 19.12 22.35 -3.90
N GLU A 428 19.87 21.27 -3.74
CA GLU A 428 21.01 21.19 -2.82
C GLU A 428 22.26 20.85 -3.63
N PRO A 429 23.03 21.85 -4.07
CA PRO A 429 24.19 21.59 -4.91
C PRO A 429 25.29 20.93 -4.08
N MET A 430 25.53 19.64 -4.32
CA MET A 430 26.59 18.86 -3.65
C MET A 430 27.72 18.41 -4.58
N GLY A 431 27.73 18.90 -5.83
CA GLY A 431 28.83 18.66 -6.78
C GLY A 431 28.34 18.24 -8.16
N THR A 432 29.06 17.30 -8.76
CA THR A 432 28.70 16.72 -10.07
C THR A 432 27.70 15.59 -9.86
N PHE A 433 26.47 15.78 -10.33
CA PHE A 433 25.42 14.76 -10.26
C PHE A 433 25.82 13.52 -11.06
N LEU A 434 25.70 12.33 -10.46
CA LEU A 434 25.91 11.06 -11.15
C LEU A 434 24.59 10.39 -11.48
N PHE A 435 23.75 10.13 -10.47
CA PHE A 435 22.49 9.43 -10.66
C PHE A 435 21.47 9.71 -9.55
N GLN A 436 20.20 9.43 -9.86
CA GLN A 436 19.06 9.51 -8.95
C GLN A 436 18.42 8.12 -8.81
N LEU A 437 18.00 7.76 -7.60
CA LEU A 437 17.39 6.48 -7.25
C LEU A 437 16.06 6.71 -6.53
N SER A 438 15.05 5.93 -6.87
CA SER A 438 13.78 5.88 -6.13
C SER A 438 13.79 4.78 -5.06
N GLU A 439 12.73 4.75 -4.24
CA GLU A 439 12.48 3.69 -3.25
C GLU A 439 12.38 2.27 -3.83
N SER A 440 12.23 2.11 -5.15
CA SER A 440 12.29 0.80 -5.82
C SER A 440 13.60 0.06 -5.56
N PHE A 441 14.68 0.79 -5.23
CA PHE A 441 15.95 0.22 -4.75
C PHE A 441 15.91 -0.16 -3.27
N GLY A 442 14.73 -0.37 -2.67
CA GLY A 442 14.48 -0.76 -1.28
C GLY A 442 15.10 0.17 -0.24
N LEU A 443 15.19 1.45 -0.58
CA LEU A 443 15.65 2.51 0.30
C LEU A 443 14.46 2.99 1.15
N ASN A 444 14.68 3.32 2.42
CA ASN A 444 13.67 4.01 3.24
C ASN A 444 13.81 5.52 3.03
N LEU A 445 13.08 6.11 2.07
CA LEU A 445 13.16 7.54 1.73
C LEU A 445 11.89 8.32 2.14
N GLY A 446 11.06 7.76 3.01
CA GLY A 446 9.80 8.36 3.46
C GLY A 446 8.62 8.10 2.52
N ASP A 447 7.77 9.12 2.32
CA ASP A 447 6.63 9.02 1.41
C ASP A 447 7.04 9.45 -0.01
N SER A 448 7.43 8.48 -0.86
CA SER A 448 7.82 8.71 -2.25
C SER A 448 9.08 9.56 -2.42
N GLY A 449 10.13 9.21 -1.68
CA GLY A 449 11.40 9.92 -1.74
C GLY A 449 12.32 9.51 -2.89
N GLU A 450 13.30 10.38 -3.15
CA GLU A 450 14.33 10.21 -4.17
C GLU A 450 15.70 10.50 -3.55
N MET A 451 16.68 9.65 -3.85
CA MET A 451 18.07 9.79 -3.46
C MET A 451 18.90 10.29 -4.66
N TYR A 452 19.76 11.27 -4.43
CA TYR A 452 20.66 11.87 -5.41
C TYR A 452 22.11 11.55 -5.03
N VAL A 453 22.88 11.00 -5.96
CA VAL A 453 24.27 10.58 -5.73
C VAL A 453 25.22 11.42 -6.57
N TRP A 454 26.34 11.83 -5.96
CA TRP A 454 27.30 12.78 -6.49
C TRP A 454 28.66 12.14 -6.74
N ALA A 455 29.49 12.78 -7.57
CA ALA A 455 30.77 12.22 -8.01
C ALA A 455 31.81 12.00 -6.88
N GLY A 456 31.66 12.67 -5.74
CA GLY A 456 32.50 12.42 -4.56
C GLY A 456 32.06 11.21 -3.73
N GLY A 457 30.96 10.55 -4.11
CA GLY A 457 30.38 9.43 -3.37
C GLY A 457 29.34 9.86 -2.34
N GLU A 458 29.19 11.16 -2.10
CA GLU A 458 28.13 11.68 -1.24
C GLU A 458 26.75 11.44 -1.86
N ALA A 459 25.76 11.22 -1.01
CA ALA A 459 24.36 11.11 -1.41
C ALA A 459 23.47 11.93 -0.48
N ASN A 460 22.40 12.50 -1.00
CA ASN A 460 21.33 13.11 -0.21
C ASN A 460 19.97 12.64 -0.72
N TRP A 461 18.92 12.81 0.08
CA TRP A 461 17.57 12.40 -0.32
C TRP A 461 16.53 13.46 0.04
N GLN A 462 15.39 13.42 -0.65
CA GLN A 462 14.24 14.28 -0.40
C GLN A 462 12.96 13.43 -0.45
N CYS A 463 11.98 13.73 0.41
CA CYS A 463 10.62 13.18 0.34
C CYS A 463 9.59 14.28 0.06
N TYR A 464 8.37 13.87 -0.28
CA TYR A 464 7.24 14.79 -0.51
C TYR A 464 6.66 15.40 0.77
#